data_AF-A0AA39AGQ3-F1
#
_entry.id   AF-A0AA39AGQ3-F1
#
_cell.length_a   1.000
_cell.length_b   1.000
_cell.length_c   1.000
_cell.angle_alpha   90.00
_cell.angle_beta   90.00
_cell.angle_gamma   90.00
#
_symmetry.space_group_name_H-M   'P 1'
#
loop_
_entity.id
_entity.type
_entity.pdbx_description
1 polymer ?
#
loop_
_entity_poly.entity_id
_entity_poly.type
_entity_poly.pdbx_seq_one_letter_code
_entity_poly.pdbx_strand_id
1 'polypeptide(L)'
;MYSRGSNHRLSGSAFRSQVSVLMLTMFASMASIYVAGRLWLDSENRVYLIKELDRRTGQAKSAISVDDTLKIIACREQQKKLAALEMELAAAQQEGFVSNHLSENKGTPKKKLLAVVGIITKFGRKNNRDAIRRAWMPTGTDLKRLEAQKGIVIRFVIGRSANRGDSSDKDIDSENMRTNDFIILNNHVEAPEEHPKKTKLFFIHAAENWNAEFYAKVNDDVYVNIDTLGATLATHLDKPRVYIGCMKSGEVFSES
;
A
#
# COMPACT_ATOMS: atom_id res chain seq x y z
N MET A 1 -14.77 -88.00 -35.75
CA MET A 1 -13.78 -87.40 -34.81
C MET A 1 -14.38 -86.13 -34.23
N TYR A 2 -14.28 -86.00 -32.90
CA TYR A 2 -14.61 -84.89 -31.99
C TYR A 2 -14.29 -83.48 -32.56
N SER A 3 -14.88 -82.34 -32.15
CA SER A 3 -15.38 -81.94 -30.83
C SER A 3 -16.31 -80.71 -30.90
N ARG A 4 -17.24 -80.64 -29.94
CA ARG A 4 -18.07 -79.48 -29.54
C ARG A 4 -17.25 -78.51 -28.70
N GLY A 5 -17.30 -77.20 -28.99
CA GLY A 5 -16.80 -76.15 -28.10
C GLY A 5 -17.90 -75.61 -27.19
N SER A 6 -17.84 -75.91 -25.90
CA SER A 6 -18.80 -75.52 -24.86
C SER A 6 -18.54 -74.12 -24.31
N ASN A 7 -19.62 -73.37 -24.11
CA ASN A 7 -19.65 -72.24 -23.18
C ASN A 7 -19.46 -72.73 -21.74
N HIS A 8 -18.53 -72.13 -20.98
CA HIS A 8 -18.57 -72.15 -19.53
C HIS A 8 -18.28 -70.75 -18.97
N ARG A 9 -19.34 -70.12 -18.43
CA ARG A 9 -19.24 -69.21 -17.29
C ARG A 9 -19.17 -70.06 -16.01
N LEU A 10 -18.30 -69.67 -15.09
CA LEU A 10 -18.44 -69.69 -13.61
C LEU A 10 -17.06 -69.31 -13.04
N SER A 11 -16.90 -68.10 -12.50
CA SER A 11 -17.11 -67.73 -11.08
C SER A 11 -15.89 -68.05 -10.20
N GLY A 12 -15.23 -67.00 -9.71
CA GLY A 12 -14.31 -67.09 -8.57
C GLY A 12 -13.14 -66.09 -8.58
N SER A 13 -13.36 -64.83 -8.17
CA SER A 13 -12.25 -63.99 -7.64
C SER A 13 -12.65 -62.77 -6.78
N ALA A 14 -13.93 -62.61 -6.38
CA ALA A 14 -14.35 -61.42 -5.63
C ALA A 14 -13.76 -61.31 -4.20
N PHE A 15 -13.29 -62.42 -3.61
CA PHE A 15 -12.83 -62.44 -2.22
C PHE A 15 -11.38 -61.93 -2.01
N ARG A 16 -10.56 -61.91 -3.07
CA ARG A 16 -9.13 -61.52 -2.96
C ARG A 16 -8.92 -60.00 -2.99
N SER A 17 -9.87 -59.23 -3.53
CA SER A 17 -9.75 -57.77 -3.68
C SER A 17 -10.16 -56.99 -2.42
N GLN A 18 -11.18 -57.44 -1.69
CA GLN A 18 -11.67 -56.74 -0.50
C GLN A 18 -10.65 -56.74 0.65
N VAL A 19 -9.96 -57.87 0.86
CA VAL A 19 -8.90 -57.98 1.87
C VAL A 19 -7.71 -57.06 1.52
N SER A 20 -7.37 -56.94 0.25
CA SER A 20 -6.31 -56.04 -0.23
C SER A 20 -6.66 -54.57 0.00
N VAL A 21 -7.91 -54.17 -0.32
CA VAL A 21 -8.40 -52.80 -0.08
C VAL A 21 -8.43 -52.48 1.42
N LEU A 22 -8.90 -53.41 2.25
CA LEU A 22 -8.91 -53.23 3.71
C LEU A 22 -7.50 -53.01 4.26
N MET A 23 -6.53 -53.84 3.86
CA MET A 23 -5.13 -53.67 4.29
C MET A 23 -4.56 -52.33 3.83
N LEU A 24 -4.84 -51.90 2.60
CA LEU A 24 -4.36 -50.63 2.05
C LEU A 24 -4.98 -49.43 2.78
N THR A 25 -6.26 -49.49 3.14
CA THR A 25 -6.91 -48.46 3.97
C THR A 25 -6.36 -48.42 5.39
N MET A 26 -6.02 -49.56 5.97
CA MET A 26 -5.39 -49.64 7.29
C MET A 26 -4.01 -48.95 7.26
N PHE A 27 -3.17 -49.27 6.27
CA PHE A 27 -1.86 -48.63 6.13
C PHE A 27 -1.96 -47.12 5.86
N ALA A 28 -2.92 -46.70 5.03
CA ALA A 28 -3.15 -45.27 4.77
C ALA A 28 -3.56 -44.53 6.05
N SER A 29 -4.49 -45.09 6.84
CA SER A 29 -4.91 -44.48 8.10
C SER A 29 -3.77 -44.37 9.12
N MET A 30 -2.92 -45.40 9.25
CA MET A 30 -1.75 -45.35 10.12
C MET A 30 -0.74 -44.30 9.66
N ALA A 31 -0.50 -44.17 8.36
CA ALA A 31 0.38 -43.14 7.80
C ALA A 31 -0.16 -41.73 8.08
N SER A 32 -1.46 -41.50 7.92
CA SER A 32 -2.10 -40.22 8.23
C SER A 32 -1.97 -39.85 9.70
N ILE A 33 -2.20 -40.80 10.62
CA ILE A 33 -2.05 -40.57 12.07
C ILE A 33 -0.58 -40.26 12.41
N TYR A 34 0.37 -40.97 11.81
CA TYR A 34 1.80 -40.73 12.02
C TYR A 34 2.22 -39.33 11.56
N VAL A 35 1.80 -38.89 10.36
CA VAL A 35 2.10 -37.55 9.84
C VAL A 35 1.45 -36.47 10.70
N ALA A 36 0.20 -36.66 11.11
CA ALA A 36 -0.49 -35.73 12.02
C ALA A 36 0.24 -35.60 13.37
N GLY A 37 0.72 -36.70 13.94
CA GLY A 37 1.51 -36.70 15.17
C GLY A 37 2.86 -35.98 15.02
N ARG A 38 3.54 -36.16 13.87
CA ARG A 38 4.79 -35.45 13.57
C ARG A 38 4.58 -33.94 13.40
N LEU A 39 3.50 -33.53 12.73
CA LEU A 39 3.13 -32.12 12.58
C LEU A 39 2.75 -31.49 13.92
N TRP A 40 2.03 -32.22 14.77
CA TRP A 40 1.70 -31.75 16.12
C TRP A 40 2.95 -31.50 16.96
N LEU A 41 3.89 -32.45 16.99
CA LEU A 41 5.14 -32.29 17.74
C LEU A 41 6.02 -31.15 17.20
N ASP A 42 6.07 -30.95 15.87
CA ASP A 42 6.75 -29.80 15.26
C ASP A 42 6.10 -28.49 15.68
N SER A 43 4.76 -28.44 15.77
CA SER A 43 4.04 -27.26 16.22
C SER A 43 4.34 -26.90 17.68
N GLU A 44 4.40 -27.89 18.58
CA GLU A 44 4.76 -27.67 19.98
C GLU A 44 6.21 -27.20 20.12
N ASN A 45 7.14 -27.79 19.36
CA ASN A 45 8.54 -27.37 19.33
C ASN A 45 8.68 -25.93 18.82
N ARG A 46 7.93 -25.53 17.79
CA ARG A 46 7.93 -24.13 17.30
C ARG A 46 7.42 -23.17 18.35
N VAL A 47 6.32 -23.50 19.03
CA VAL A 47 5.78 -22.65 20.11
C VAL A 47 6.78 -22.52 21.27
N TYR A 48 7.43 -23.63 21.65
CA TYR A 48 8.48 -23.62 22.66
C TYR A 48 9.67 -22.75 22.25
N LEU A 49 10.15 -22.89 21.02
CA LEU A 49 11.25 -22.08 20.50
C LEU A 49 10.89 -20.60 20.42
N ILE A 50 9.67 -20.25 19.99
CA ILE A 50 9.18 -18.86 19.97
C ILE A 50 9.18 -18.27 21.38
N LYS A 51 8.69 -19.03 22.38
CA LYS A 51 8.66 -18.59 23.78
C LYS A 51 10.07 -18.38 24.34
N GLU A 52 11.01 -19.27 24.00
CA GLU A 52 12.40 -19.17 24.43
C GLU A 52 13.12 -18.00 23.75
N LEU A 53 12.82 -17.74 22.47
CA LEU A 53 13.33 -16.61 21.71
C LEU A 53 12.79 -15.29 22.28
N ASP A 54 11.50 -15.23 22.62
CA ASP A 54 10.89 -14.06 23.28
C ASP A 54 11.52 -13.81 24.66
N ARG A 55 11.79 -14.87 25.45
CA ARG A 55 12.49 -14.76 26.73
C ARG A 55 13.90 -14.18 26.59
N ARG A 56 14.66 -14.65 25.58
CA ARG A 56 16.02 -14.16 25.28
C ARG A 56 15.99 -12.72 24.77
N THR A 57 15.04 -12.39 23.90
CA THR A 57 14.84 -11.03 23.36
C THR A 57 14.39 -10.06 24.45
N GLY A 58 13.53 -10.50 25.38
CA GLY A 58 13.12 -9.74 26.56
C GLY A 58 14.28 -9.44 27.51
N GLN A 59 15.25 -10.36 27.64
CA GLN A 59 16.51 -10.10 28.36
C GLN A 59 17.51 -9.23 27.57
N ALA A 60 17.46 -9.25 26.24
CA ALA A 60 18.27 -8.37 25.40
C ALA A 60 17.78 -6.91 25.42
N LYS A 61 16.47 -6.68 25.63
CA LYS A 61 15.86 -5.33 25.74
C LYS A 61 16.38 -4.50 26.94
N SER A 62 17.12 -5.07 27.90
CA SER A 62 17.77 -4.30 28.97
C SER A 62 19.18 -3.79 28.63
N ALA A 63 19.75 -4.17 27.48
CA ALA A 63 21.01 -3.61 27.00
C ALA A 63 20.71 -2.62 25.87
N ILE A 64 20.55 -1.35 26.22
CA ILE A 64 20.47 -0.25 25.24
C ILE A 64 21.71 -0.36 24.34
N SER A 65 21.50 -0.67 23.06
CA SER A 65 22.58 -0.75 22.07
C SER A 65 23.25 0.62 21.95
N VAL A 66 24.58 0.63 21.80
CA VAL A 66 25.36 1.86 21.57
C VAL A 66 24.84 2.60 20.32
N ASP A 67 24.34 1.86 19.34
CA ASP A 67 23.73 2.39 18.12
C ASP A 67 22.43 3.17 18.39
N ASP A 68 21.58 2.68 19.29
CA ASP A 68 20.35 3.39 19.68
C ASP A 68 20.66 4.68 20.44
N THR A 69 21.72 4.66 21.27
CA THR A 69 22.18 5.87 21.96
C THR A 69 22.73 6.90 20.97
N LEU A 70 23.49 6.47 19.97
CA LEU A 70 23.99 7.34 18.89
C LEU A 70 22.84 7.95 18.06
N LYS A 71 21.81 7.16 17.72
CA LYS A 71 20.60 7.66 17.03
C LYS A 71 19.86 8.71 17.85
N ILE A 72 19.73 8.51 19.16
CA ILE A 72 19.10 9.49 20.07
C ILE A 72 19.93 10.79 20.12
N ILE A 73 21.26 10.69 20.19
CA ILE A 73 22.15 11.87 20.18
C ILE A 73 22.04 12.62 18.85
N ALA A 74 22.04 11.91 17.71
CA ALA A 74 21.90 12.51 16.39
C ALA A 74 20.55 13.22 16.22
N CYS A 75 19.46 12.60 16.71
CA CYS A 75 18.12 13.22 16.71
C CYS A 75 18.10 14.50 17.55
N ARG A 76 18.75 14.49 18.72
CA ARG A 76 18.87 15.67 19.60
C ARG A 76 19.67 16.79 18.96
N GLU A 77 20.72 16.46 18.23
CA GLU A 77 21.52 17.44 17.48
C GLU A 77 20.72 18.07 16.34
N GLN A 78 19.94 17.27 15.61
CA GLN A 78 19.02 17.78 14.60
C GLN A 78 17.96 18.71 15.20
N GLN A 79 17.38 18.37 16.35
CA GLN A 79 16.45 19.25 17.06
C GLN A 79 17.08 20.59 17.45
N LYS A 80 18.34 20.58 17.89
CA LYS A 80 19.09 21.82 18.17
C LYS A 80 19.31 22.66 16.91
N LYS A 81 19.67 22.03 15.79
CA LYS A 81 19.83 22.72 14.50
C LYS A 81 18.51 23.32 14.03
N LEU A 82 17.40 22.61 14.20
CA LEU A 82 16.06 23.08 13.86
C LEU A 82 15.67 24.29 14.72
N ALA A 83 15.86 24.21 16.04
CA ALA A 83 15.60 25.33 16.95
C ALA A 83 16.46 26.56 16.65
N ALA A 84 17.73 26.36 16.28
CA ALA A 84 18.61 27.46 15.87
C ALA A 84 18.12 28.13 14.58
N LEU A 85 17.76 27.33 13.57
CA LEU A 85 17.18 27.82 12.31
C LEU A 85 15.84 28.54 12.52
N GLU A 86 14.99 28.07 13.42
CA GLU A 86 13.74 28.75 13.79
C GLU A 86 14.01 30.10 14.46
N MET A 87 15.03 30.18 15.32
CA MET A 87 15.43 31.42 15.98
C MET A 87 16.03 32.42 14.98
N GLU A 88 16.87 31.98 14.06
CA GLU A 88 17.40 32.80 12.95
C GLU A 88 16.28 33.27 12.02
N LEU A 89 15.31 32.41 11.70
CA LEU A 89 14.15 32.77 10.89
C LEU A 89 13.30 33.83 11.58
N ALA A 90 13.07 33.70 12.89
CA ALA A 90 12.33 34.69 13.67
C ALA A 90 13.07 36.04 13.74
N ALA A 91 14.39 36.03 13.90
CA ALA A 91 15.21 37.24 13.87
C ALA A 91 15.17 37.91 12.49
N ALA A 92 15.37 37.15 11.42
CA ALA A 92 15.28 37.65 10.05
C ALA A 92 13.90 38.26 9.76
N GLN A 93 12.80 37.66 10.24
CA GLN A 93 11.45 38.20 10.09
C GLN A 93 11.27 39.56 10.78
N GLN A 94 11.88 39.77 11.96
CA GLN A 94 11.87 41.06 12.65
C GLN A 94 12.69 42.13 11.90
N GLU A 95 13.74 41.71 11.19
CA GLU A 95 14.58 42.57 10.34
C GLU A 95 13.95 42.84 8.96
N GLY A 96 12.70 42.43 8.74
CA GLY A 96 11.95 42.69 7.51
C GLY A 96 12.11 41.62 6.43
N PHE A 97 12.72 40.46 6.74
CA PHE A 97 12.70 39.31 5.84
C PHE A 97 11.29 38.76 5.70
N VAL A 98 10.62 39.13 4.61
CA VAL A 98 9.39 38.46 4.18
C VAL A 98 9.81 37.19 3.44
N SER A 99 9.48 36.04 4.01
CA SER A 99 9.64 34.76 3.30
C SER A 99 8.93 34.86 1.95
N ASN A 100 9.66 34.63 0.86
CA ASN A 100 9.10 34.53 -0.49
C ASN A 100 8.06 33.40 -0.63
N HIS A 101 7.88 32.57 0.40
CA HIS A 101 6.80 31.58 0.45
C HIS A 101 5.45 32.15 0.92
N LEU A 102 5.44 33.39 1.44
CA LEU A 102 4.24 34.13 1.87
C LEU A 102 4.05 35.46 1.11
N SER A 103 5.05 35.94 0.36
CA SER A 103 4.95 37.18 -0.41
C SER A 103 4.36 36.93 -1.80
N GLU A 104 3.08 37.28 -1.92
CA GLU A 104 2.39 37.74 -3.14
C GLU A 104 2.85 37.14 -4.47
N ASN A 105 2.31 35.97 -4.80
CA ASN A 105 1.93 35.78 -6.18
C ASN A 105 0.71 36.68 -6.42
N LYS A 106 0.87 37.73 -7.23
CA LYS A 106 -0.21 38.56 -7.82
C LYS A 106 -1.06 37.74 -8.81
N GLY A 107 -1.54 36.59 -8.36
CA GLY A 107 -2.65 35.84 -8.91
C GLY A 107 -3.60 35.61 -7.75
N THR A 108 -4.91 35.67 -8.00
CA THR A 108 -5.97 35.39 -7.02
C THR A 108 -5.53 34.37 -5.96
N PRO A 109 -5.68 34.63 -4.64
CA PRO A 109 -5.23 33.72 -3.59
C PRO A 109 -5.71 32.31 -3.94
N LYS A 110 -4.77 31.38 -4.19
CA LYS A 110 -5.12 30.00 -4.53
C LYS A 110 -6.01 29.49 -3.40
N LYS A 111 -7.30 29.27 -3.71
CA LYS A 111 -8.30 28.81 -2.74
C LYS A 111 -7.72 27.60 -2.02
N LYS A 112 -7.59 27.69 -0.68
CA LYS A 112 -7.09 26.59 0.14
C LYS A 112 -8.05 25.42 -0.03
N LEU A 113 -7.53 24.32 -0.55
CA LEU A 113 -8.30 23.12 -0.82
C LEU A 113 -8.42 22.29 0.46
N LEU A 114 -9.50 21.54 0.58
CA LEU A 114 -9.67 20.59 1.68
C LEU A 114 -8.69 19.43 1.52
N ALA A 115 -8.65 18.82 0.33
CA ALA A 115 -7.80 17.66 0.12
C ALA A 115 -7.34 17.47 -1.33
N VAL A 116 -6.15 16.90 -1.49
CA VAL A 116 -5.67 16.32 -2.76
C VAL A 116 -5.54 14.82 -2.60
N VAL A 117 -6.27 14.06 -3.43
CA VAL A 117 -6.34 12.60 -3.40
C VAL A 117 -5.65 12.05 -4.65
N GLY A 118 -4.55 11.34 -4.45
CA GLY A 118 -3.82 10.62 -5.50
C GLY A 118 -4.18 9.15 -5.52
N ILE A 119 -4.78 8.70 -6.62
CA ILE A 119 -5.09 7.28 -6.86
C ILE A 119 -3.91 6.63 -7.58
N ILE A 120 -3.13 5.81 -6.88
CA ILE A 120 -1.97 5.13 -7.44
C ILE A 120 -2.42 4.00 -8.36
N THR A 121 -2.20 4.16 -9.66
CA THR A 121 -2.55 3.19 -10.73
C THR A 121 -1.29 2.66 -11.41
N LYS A 122 -1.38 1.61 -12.22
CA LYS A 122 -0.29 1.13 -13.10
C LYS A 122 -0.69 1.14 -14.57
N PHE A 123 0.28 0.87 -15.45
CA PHE A 123 0.00 0.42 -16.82
C PHE A 123 -0.86 -0.85 -16.81
N GLY A 124 -1.67 -1.07 -17.85
CA GLY A 124 -2.59 -2.21 -17.95
C GLY A 124 -3.82 -2.15 -17.03
N ARG A 125 -3.91 -1.20 -16.10
CA ARG A 125 -5.04 -1.05 -15.15
C ARG A 125 -6.16 -0.14 -15.63
N LYS A 126 -6.37 -0.04 -16.95
CA LYS A 126 -7.42 0.81 -17.54
C LYS A 126 -8.82 0.44 -17.04
N ASN A 127 -9.13 -0.87 -16.97
CA ASN A 127 -10.42 -1.36 -16.48
C ASN A 127 -10.70 -0.92 -15.04
N ASN A 128 -9.67 -0.88 -14.18
CA ASN A 128 -9.79 -0.40 -12.80
C ASN A 128 -10.09 1.09 -12.75
N ARG A 129 -9.36 1.90 -13.52
CA ARG A 129 -9.62 3.35 -13.61
C ARG A 129 -11.04 3.62 -14.10
N ASP A 130 -11.49 2.91 -15.13
CA ASP A 130 -12.84 3.04 -15.67
C ASP A 130 -13.90 2.59 -14.65
N ALA A 131 -13.64 1.56 -13.86
CA ALA A 131 -14.52 1.15 -12.77
C ALA A 131 -14.61 2.23 -11.69
N ILE A 132 -13.49 2.83 -11.30
CA ILE A 132 -13.44 3.93 -10.32
C ILE A 132 -14.25 5.15 -10.80
N ARG A 133 -14.06 5.56 -12.06
CA ARG A 133 -14.82 6.64 -12.69
C ARG A 133 -16.32 6.38 -12.72
N ARG A 134 -16.74 5.12 -12.89
CA ARG A 134 -18.16 4.74 -12.84
C ARG A 134 -18.70 4.63 -11.43
N ALA A 135 -17.87 4.27 -10.45
CA ALA A 135 -18.32 3.91 -9.11
C ALA A 135 -18.35 5.10 -8.15
N TRP A 136 -17.26 5.87 -8.06
CA TRP A 136 -17.13 6.87 -7.00
C TRP A 136 -16.37 8.13 -7.38
N MET A 137 -15.50 8.10 -8.40
CA MET A 137 -14.77 9.29 -8.85
C MET A 137 -15.58 10.02 -9.92
N PRO A 138 -16.06 11.26 -9.67
CA PRO A 138 -16.76 12.03 -10.68
C PRO A 138 -15.84 12.33 -11.88
N THR A 139 -16.43 12.49 -13.06
CA THR A 139 -15.69 12.79 -14.30
C THR A 139 -16.17 14.08 -14.94
N GLY A 140 -15.32 14.71 -15.77
CA GLY A 140 -15.71 15.86 -16.58
C GLY A 140 -16.15 17.06 -15.74
N THR A 141 -17.36 17.56 -15.99
CA THR A 141 -17.92 18.73 -15.28
C THR A 141 -18.16 18.47 -13.81
N ASP A 142 -18.52 17.26 -13.43
CA ASP A 142 -18.79 16.91 -12.03
C ASP A 142 -17.50 16.86 -11.20
N LEU A 143 -16.38 16.48 -11.82
CA LEU A 143 -15.06 16.55 -11.18
C LEU A 143 -14.68 18.01 -10.88
N LYS A 144 -14.89 18.92 -11.84
CA LYS A 144 -14.68 20.37 -11.63
C LYS A 144 -15.61 20.92 -10.56
N ARG A 145 -16.87 20.46 -10.51
CA ARG A 145 -17.83 20.84 -9.47
C ARG A 145 -17.37 20.38 -8.09
N LEU A 146 -16.84 19.16 -7.96
CA LEU A 146 -16.28 18.64 -6.73
C LEU A 146 -15.12 19.52 -6.22
N GLU A 147 -14.22 19.90 -7.11
CA GLU A 147 -13.09 20.78 -6.80
C GLU A 147 -13.57 22.17 -6.36
N ALA A 148 -14.51 22.75 -7.09
CA ALA A 148 -15.02 24.09 -6.78
C ALA A 148 -15.82 24.13 -5.47
N GLN A 149 -16.70 23.15 -5.24
CA GLN A 149 -17.63 23.13 -4.11
C GLN A 149 -17.02 22.55 -2.84
N LYS A 150 -16.39 21.38 -2.92
CA LYS A 150 -15.83 20.68 -1.75
C LYS A 150 -14.34 20.94 -1.54
N GLY A 151 -13.66 21.55 -2.52
CA GLY A 151 -12.21 21.75 -2.43
C GLY A 151 -11.43 20.44 -2.44
N ILE A 152 -11.97 19.39 -3.08
CA ILE A 152 -11.31 18.08 -3.16
C ILE A 152 -10.87 17.83 -4.60
N VAL A 153 -9.56 17.68 -4.80
CA VAL A 153 -8.97 17.30 -6.09
C VAL A 153 -8.68 15.81 -6.07
N ILE A 154 -9.13 15.08 -7.09
CA ILE A 154 -8.90 13.63 -7.21
C ILE A 154 -8.25 13.38 -8.57
N ARG A 155 -7.10 12.70 -8.59
CA ARG A 155 -6.37 12.39 -9.83
C ARG A 155 -5.74 11.00 -9.78
N PHE A 156 -5.68 10.34 -10.92
CA PHE A 156 -4.88 9.12 -11.10
C PHE A 156 -3.40 9.47 -11.21
N VAL A 157 -2.56 8.82 -10.41
CA VAL A 157 -1.12 9.05 -10.42
C VAL A 157 -0.42 7.94 -11.17
N ILE A 158 0.36 8.30 -12.18
CA ILE A 158 1.13 7.37 -12.99
C ILE A 158 2.47 7.98 -13.40
N GLY A 159 3.52 7.16 -13.43
CA GLY A 159 4.81 7.50 -14.03
C GLY A 159 4.83 7.19 -15.52
N ARG A 160 6.04 7.16 -16.07
CA ARG A 160 6.33 6.83 -17.46
C ARG A 160 6.88 5.42 -17.58
N SER A 161 6.81 4.84 -18.76
CA SER A 161 7.46 3.57 -19.04
C SER A 161 8.98 3.75 -19.10
N ALA A 162 9.73 2.63 -19.03
CA ALA A 162 11.18 2.67 -19.18
C ALA A 162 11.60 3.15 -20.57
N ASN A 163 10.83 2.78 -21.59
CA ASN A 163 11.03 3.19 -22.97
C ASN A 163 10.06 4.32 -23.32
N ARG A 164 10.47 5.56 -23.08
CA ARG A 164 9.59 6.72 -23.25
C ARG A 164 8.92 6.76 -24.62
N GLY A 165 7.61 6.96 -24.62
CA GLY A 165 6.81 7.04 -25.85
C GLY A 165 6.50 5.67 -26.48
N ASP A 166 6.65 4.59 -25.72
CA ASP A 166 6.10 3.28 -26.07
C ASP A 166 4.57 3.30 -26.13
N SER A 167 3.96 2.15 -26.47
CA SER A 167 2.50 2.03 -26.49
C SER A 167 1.88 2.31 -25.12
N SER A 168 2.54 1.90 -24.03
CA SER A 168 2.05 2.13 -22.66
C SER A 168 1.92 3.62 -22.34
N ASP A 169 2.95 4.41 -22.65
CA ASP A 169 2.92 5.87 -22.49
C ASP A 169 1.87 6.51 -23.39
N LYS A 170 1.80 6.10 -24.67
CA LYS A 170 0.81 6.63 -25.64
C LYS A 170 -0.62 6.35 -25.22
N ASP A 171 -0.89 5.18 -24.65
CA ASP A 171 -2.22 4.82 -24.15
C ASP A 171 -2.64 5.73 -22.99
N ILE A 172 -1.70 6.02 -22.07
CA ILE A 172 -1.94 6.94 -20.96
C ILE A 172 -2.12 8.38 -21.45
N ASP A 173 -1.28 8.85 -22.37
CA ASP A 173 -1.42 10.20 -22.92
C ASP A 173 -2.76 10.34 -23.68
N SER A 174 -3.16 9.32 -24.43
CA SER A 174 -4.46 9.28 -25.13
C SER A 174 -5.65 9.26 -24.17
N GLU A 175 -5.54 8.51 -23.07
CA GLU A 175 -6.57 8.50 -22.03
C GLU A 175 -6.66 9.86 -21.33
N ASN A 176 -5.52 10.42 -20.93
CA ASN A 176 -5.45 11.71 -20.25
C ASN A 176 -5.96 12.87 -21.12
N MET A 177 -5.69 12.85 -22.43
CA MET A 177 -6.25 13.85 -23.35
C MET A 177 -7.79 13.85 -23.35
N ARG A 178 -8.42 12.70 -23.09
CA ARG A 178 -9.89 12.57 -23.07
C ARG A 178 -10.48 12.89 -21.70
N THR A 179 -9.83 12.47 -20.63
CA THR A 179 -10.41 12.53 -19.27
C THR A 179 -9.87 13.68 -18.44
N ASN A 180 -8.65 14.14 -18.73
CA ASN A 180 -7.91 15.18 -18.01
C ASN A 180 -7.90 14.97 -16.49
N ASP A 181 -7.73 13.72 -16.06
CA ASP A 181 -7.82 13.28 -14.67
C ASP A 181 -6.54 12.59 -14.16
N PHE A 182 -5.41 12.76 -14.86
CA PHE A 182 -4.11 12.21 -14.44
C PHE A 182 -3.16 13.26 -13.86
N ILE A 183 -2.31 12.79 -12.95
CA ILE A 183 -1.01 13.36 -12.61
C ILE A 183 0.04 12.42 -13.20
N ILE A 184 0.77 12.91 -14.19
CA ILE A 184 1.82 12.14 -14.86
C ILE A 184 3.18 12.57 -14.32
N LEU A 185 3.83 11.68 -13.57
CA LEU A 185 5.14 11.90 -12.96
C LEU A 185 6.24 11.63 -14.00
N ASN A 186 6.58 12.67 -14.77
CA ASN A 186 7.55 12.53 -15.85
C ASN A 186 8.94 12.07 -15.39
N ASN A 187 9.35 12.34 -14.14
CA ASN A 187 10.66 11.93 -13.61
C ASN A 187 10.64 10.56 -12.92
N HIS A 188 9.55 9.80 -13.08
CA HIS A 188 9.36 8.48 -12.49
C HIS A 188 9.17 7.43 -13.57
N VAL A 189 9.95 6.34 -13.49
CA VAL A 189 9.74 5.14 -14.31
C VAL A 189 8.95 4.13 -13.51
N GLU A 190 7.83 3.65 -14.05
CA GLU A 190 7.02 2.62 -13.40
C GLU A 190 7.78 1.29 -13.37
N ALA A 191 8.00 0.77 -12.17
CA ALA A 191 8.50 -0.59 -11.94
C ALA A 191 7.82 -1.18 -10.68
N PRO A 192 7.72 -2.52 -10.57
CA PRO A 192 7.06 -3.18 -9.44
C PRO A 192 7.61 -2.78 -8.05
N GLU A 193 8.92 -2.59 -7.94
CA GLU A 193 9.63 -2.25 -6.69
C GLU A 193 9.49 -0.76 -6.32
N GLU A 194 9.01 0.09 -7.23
CA GLU A 194 9.13 1.55 -7.15
C GLU A 194 7.89 2.25 -6.54
N HIS A 195 7.00 1.49 -5.89
CA HIS A 195 5.77 2.01 -5.27
C HIS A 195 5.98 3.09 -4.19
N PRO A 196 6.93 2.92 -3.25
CA PRO A 196 7.19 3.96 -2.25
C PRO A 196 7.74 5.24 -2.90
N LYS A 197 8.61 5.12 -3.90
CA LYS A 197 9.18 6.26 -4.62
C LYS A 197 8.11 7.02 -5.38
N LYS A 198 7.20 6.31 -6.05
CA LYS A 198 6.03 6.92 -6.70
C LYS A 198 5.17 7.71 -5.71
N THR A 199 4.90 7.12 -4.55
CA THR A 199 4.10 7.75 -3.49
C THR A 199 4.78 9.01 -2.96
N LYS A 200 6.10 8.96 -2.73
CA LYS A 200 6.89 10.14 -2.34
C LYS A 200 6.79 11.25 -3.39
N LEU A 201 7.00 10.91 -4.66
CA LEU A 201 6.94 11.88 -5.77
C LEU A 201 5.55 12.48 -5.95
N PHE A 202 4.49 11.69 -5.72
CA PHE A 202 3.13 12.19 -5.67
C PHE A 202 2.97 13.27 -4.60
N PHE A 203 3.37 13.02 -3.36
CA PHE A 203 3.20 13.99 -2.27
C PHE A 203 4.00 15.26 -2.52
N ILE A 204 5.21 15.15 -3.06
CA ILE A 204 6.02 16.31 -3.47
C ILE A 204 5.27 17.12 -4.54
N HIS A 205 4.85 16.47 -5.62
CA HIS A 205 4.13 17.12 -6.71
C HIS A 205 2.82 17.77 -6.22
N ALA A 206 2.10 17.10 -5.32
CA ALA A 206 0.84 17.59 -4.79
C ALA A 206 1.05 18.86 -3.95
N ALA A 207 2.05 18.87 -3.07
CA ALA A 207 2.36 20.01 -2.20
C ALA A 207 2.90 21.23 -2.97
N GLU A 208 3.60 21.01 -4.09
CA GLU A 208 4.10 22.09 -4.95
C GLU A 208 2.99 22.76 -5.79
N ASN A 209 2.01 21.98 -6.24
CA ASN A 209 1.01 22.44 -7.19
C ASN A 209 -0.28 22.95 -6.52
N TRP A 210 -0.68 22.32 -5.42
CA TRP A 210 -1.90 22.62 -4.69
C TRP A 210 -1.62 23.02 -3.25
N ASN A 211 -2.33 24.06 -2.79
CA ASN A 211 -2.35 24.43 -1.38
C ASN A 211 -3.56 23.75 -0.71
N ALA A 212 -3.36 22.58 -0.10
CA ALA A 212 -4.42 21.80 0.53
C ALA A 212 -4.15 21.49 2.01
N GLU A 213 -5.21 21.31 2.81
CA GLU A 213 -5.11 20.90 4.22
C GLU A 213 -4.66 19.44 4.36
N PHE A 214 -5.16 18.57 3.48
CA PHE A 214 -4.86 17.15 3.51
C PHE A 214 -4.33 16.64 2.16
N TYR A 215 -3.40 15.70 2.23
CA TYR A 215 -2.91 14.96 1.08
C TYR A 215 -3.15 13.47 1.34
N ALA A 216 -3.86 12.80 0.43
CA ALA A 216 -4.27 11.42 0.60
C ALA A 216 -3.78 10.56 -0.56
N LYS A 217 -3.33 9.34 -0.23
CA LYS A 217 -2.94 8.32 -1.19
C LYS A 217 -3.94 7.17 -1.14
N VAL A 218 -4.50 6.80 -2.29
CA VAL A 218 -5.49 5.73 -2.45
C VAL A 218 -4.98 4.74 -3.51
N ASN A 219 -5.31 3.45 -3.38
CA ASN A 219 -4.98 2.45 -4.40
C ASN A 219 -6.11 2.33 -5.43
N ASP A 220 -5.82 1.81 -6.62
CA ASP A 220 -6.76 1.66 -7.74
C ASP A 220 -7.74 0.46 -7.61
N ASP A 221 -7.78 -0.19 -6.46
CA ASP A 221 -8.65 -1.31 -6.11
C ASP A 221 -9.56 -1.02 -4.89
N VAL A 222 -9.65 0.25 -4.48
CA VAL A 222 -10.44 0.68 -3.32
C VAL A 222 -11.63 1.54 -3.76
N TYR A 223 -12.73 1.41 -3.02
CA TYR A 223 -13.88 2.31 -3.10
C TYR A 223 -13.79 3.38 -2.00
N VAL A 224 -14.06 4.64 -2.34
CA VAL A 224 -14.03 5.75 -1.39
C VAL A 224 -15.33 6.55 -1.48
N ASN A 225 -16.01 6.73 -0.34
CA ASN A 225 -17.13 7.66 -0.23
C ASN A 225 -16.58 9.09 -0.03
N ILE A 226 -16.70 9.93 -1.07
CA ILE A 226 -16.14 11.29 -1.08
C ILE A 226 -16.85 12.21 -0.08
N ASP A 227 -18.16 12.04 0.11
CA ASP A 227 -18.94 12.82 1.07
C ASP A 227 -18.50 12.54 2.51
N THR A 228 -18.41 11.27 2.86
CA THR A 228 -17.92 10.86 4.18
C THR A 228 -16.48 11.26 4.39
N LEU A 229 -15.61 11.09 3.38
CA LEU A 229 -14.22 11.52 3.44
C LEU A 229 -14.12 13.02 3.73
N GLY A 230 -14.84 13.84 2.97
CA GLY A 230 -14.85 15.29 3.16
C GLY A 230 -15.30 15.69 4.56
N ALA A 231 -16.38 15.08 5.06
CA ALA A 231 -16.88 15.32 6.41
C ALA A 231 -15.85 14.92 7.49
N THR A 232 -15.23 13.75 7.38
CA THR A 232 -14.22 13.27 8.34
C THR A 232 -12.96 14.13 8.34
N LEU A 233 -12.50 14.60 7.18
CA LEU A 233 -11.36 15.50 7.10
C LEU A 233 -11.68 16.87 7.74
N ALA A 234 -12.90 17.38 7.54
CA ALA A 234 -13.32 18.63 8.13
C ALA A 234 -13.30 18.62 9.68
N THR A 235 -13.57 17.48 10.32
CA THR A 235 -13.48 17.36 11.79
C THR A 235 -12.05 17.30 12.35
N HIS A 236 -11.03 17.36 11.49
CA HIS A 236 -9.62 17.29 11.87
C HIS A 236 -8.83 18.54 11.47
N LEU A 237 -9.51 19.60 10.99
CA LEU A 237 -8.86 20.84 10.54
C LEU A 237 -8.17 21.62 11.66
N ASP A 238 -8.65 21.47 12.90
CA ASP A 238 -8.12 22.11 14.10
C ASP A 238 -6.89 21.39 14.67
N LYS A 239 -6.60 20.18 14.19
CA LYS A 239 -5.53 19.33 14.73
C LYS A 239 -4.27 19.43 13.86
N PRO A 240 -3.12 19.80 14.42
CA PRO A 240 -1.87 19.83 13.65
C PRO A 240 -1.31 18.41 13.45
N ARG A 241 -0.67 18.18 12.30
CA ARG A 241 0.13 16.96 11.99
C ARG A 241 -0.66 15.64 12.11
N VAL A 242 -1.89 15.62 11.59
CA VAL A 242 -2.72 14.42 11.61
C VAL A 242 -2.30 13.44 10.51
N TYR A 243 -2.12 12.17 10.88
CA TYR A 243 -2.01 11.05 9.96
C TYR A 243 -3.17 10.09 10.21
N ILE A 244 -4.01 9.87 9.18
CA ILE A 244 -5.24 9.06 9.29
C ILE A 244 -5.12 7.85 8.36
N GLY A 245 -5.39 6.67 8.90
CA GLY A 245 -5.46 5.43 8.12
C GLY A 245 -5.62 4.21 9.02
N CYS A 246 -5.81 3.05 8.40
CA CYS A 246 -5.74 1.77 9.11
C CYS A 246 -4.28 1.46 9.42
N MET A 247 -3.82 1.86 10.60
CA MET A 247 -2.45 1.57 11.05
C MET A 247 -2.35 0.09 11.47
N LYS A 248 -1.30 -0.59 11.02
CA LYS A 248 -0.90 -1.89 11.58
C LYS A 248 0.09 -1.63 12.72
N SER A 249 -0.13 -2.27 13.86
CA SER A 249 0.80 -2.28 14.98
C SER A 249 1.80 -3.42 14.83
N GLY A 250 3.10 -3.15 15.00
CA GLY A 250 4.17 -4.15 14.96
C GLY A 250 5.56 -3.50 15.06
N GLU A 251 6.61 -4.30 15.30
CA GLU A 251 7.98 -3.81 15.29
C GLU A 251 8.37 -3.36 13.87
N VAL A 252 8.94 -2.15 13.75
CA VAL A 252 9.43 -1.60 12.49
C VAL A 252 10.89 -2.03 12.34
N PHE A 253 11.15 -2.97 11.43
CA PHE A 253 12.52 -3.35 11.09
C PHE A 253 13.12 -2.27 10.18
N SER A 254 14.18 -1.62 10.63
CA SER A 254 15.02 -0.76 9.79
C SER A 254 16.32 -1.52 9.51
N GLU A 255 16.58 -1.87 8.25
CA GLU A 255 17.95 -2.20 7.83
C GLU A 255 18.76 -0.90 7.81
N SER A 256 19.76 -0.83 8.69
CA SER A 256 20.79 0.21 8.72
C SER A 256 21.93 -0.15 7.78
#